data_AF-A0A925XKZ3-F1
#
_entry.id   AF-A0A925XKZ3-F1
#
_cell.length_a   1.000
_cell.length_b   1.000
_cell.length_c   1.000
_cell.angle_alpha   90.00
_cell.angle_beta   90.00
_cell.angle_gamma   90.00
#
_symmetry.space_group_name_H-M   'P 1'
#
loop_
_entity.id
_entity.type
_entity.pdbx_description
1 polymer ?
#
loop_
_entity_poly.entity_id
_entity_poly.type
_entity_poly.pdbx_seq_one_letter_code
_entity_poly.pdbx_strand_id
1 'polypeptide(L)'
;MSSRDLFVVLIRVLGLYVLSGNALYHWATILAARLVDSSPADRDTFTMQLVFALSHTVVGLYFLICAEQIARFAEVSPRPSARDESDESRRPRDEPTT
;
A
#
# COMPACT_ATOMS: atom_id res chain seq x y z
N MET A 1 -6.59 7.38 18.16
CA MET A 1 -6.35 6.54 16.98
C MET A 1 -4.85 6.58 16.70
N SER A 2 -4.16 5.45 16.62
CA SER A 2 -2.70 5.45 16.41
C SER A 2 -2.36 5.81 14.95
N SER A 3 -1.15 6.32 14.69
CA SER A 3 -0.67 6.60 13.33
C SER A 3 -0.73 5.34 12.43
N ARG A 4 -0.54 4.17 13.05
CA ARG A 4 -0.68 2.86 12.42
C ARG A 4 -2.10 2.60 11.93
N ASP A 5 -3.09 2.83 12.80
CA ASP A 5 -4.50 2.61 12.46
C ASP A 5 -4.91 3.52 11.30
N LEU A 6 -4.43 4.76 11.30
CA LEU A 6 -4.66 5.70 10.20
C LEU A 6 -4.05 5.20 8.89
N PHE A 7 -2.81 4.70 8.93
CA PHE A 7 -2.14 4.15 7.75
C PHE A 7 -2.86 2.92 7.19
N VAL A 8 -3.30 1.99 8.06
CA VAL A 8 -4.10 0.83 7.65
C VAL A 8 -5.40 1.26 6.98
N VAL A 9 -6.09 2.25 7.54
CA VAL A 9 -7.32 2.81 6.93
C VAL A 9 -7.03 3.41 5.55
N LEU A 10 -5.94 4.17 5.40
CA LEU A 10 -5.55 4.75 4.11
C LEU A 10 -5.29 3.68 3.05
N ILE A 11 -4.57 2.61 3.39
CA ILE A 11 -4.31 1.49 2.47
C ILE A 11 -5.61 0.78 2.08
N ARG A 12 -6.54 0.58 3.03
CA ARG A 12 -7.85 0.00 2.74
C ARG A 12 -8.68 0.89 1.82
N VAL A 13 -8.68 2.20 2.04
CA VAL A 13 -9.37 3.16 1.18
C VAL A 13 -8.78 3.14 -0.23
N LEU A 14 -7.46 3.06 -0.36
CA LEU A 14 -6.80 2.91 -1.66
C LEU A 14 -7.24 1.61 -2.37
N GLY A 15 -7.29 0.49 -1.64
CA GLY A 15 -7.79 -0.78 -2.15
C GLY A 15 -9.23 -0.69 -2.65
N LEU A 16 -10.13 -0.07 -1.87
CA LEU A 16 -11.51 0.16 -2.26
C LEU A 16 -11.60 1.04 -3.52
N TYR A 17 -10.83 2.12 -3.59
CA TYR A 17 -10.79 3.00 -4.75
C TYR A 17 -10.37 2.27 -6.03
N VAL A 18 -9.30 1.46 -5.94
CA VAL A 18 -8.85 0.62 -7.06
C VAL A 18 -9.95 -0.35 -7.50
N LEU A 19 -10.62 -1.03 -6.57
CA LEU A 19 -11.68 -1.99 -6.89
C LEU A 19 -12.91 -1.31 -7.51
N SER A 20 -13.34 -0.17 -6.97
CA SER A 20 -14.48 0.57 -7.52
C SER A 20 -14.19 1.09 -8.93
N GLY A 21 -13.01 1.68 -9.14
CA GLY A 21 -12.58 2.13 -10.47
C GLY A 21 -12.50 0.96 -11.46
N ASN A 22 -12.00 -0.19 -11.00
CA ASN A 22 -11.86 -1.36 -11.84
C ASN A 22 -13.22 -2.03 -12.18
N ALA A 23 -14.18 -2.02 -11.25
CA ALA A 23 -15.54 -2.48 -11.52
C ALA A 23 -16.23 -1.60 -12.60
N LEU A 24 -16.07 -0.28 -12.50
CA LEU A 24 -16.51 0.68 -13.53
C LEU A 24 -15.85 0.39 -14.88
N TYR A 25 -14.55 0.09 -14.88
CA TYR A 25 -13.81 -0.22 -16.10
C TYR A 25 -14.30 -1.52 -16.76
N HIS A 26 -14.48 -2.60 -16.00
CA HIS A 26 -15.08 -3.84 -16.49
C HIS A 26 -16.45 -3.58 -17.13
N TRP A 27 -17.29 -2.77 -16.49
CA TRP A 27 -18.62 -2.43 -16.99
C TRP A 27 -18.55 -1.66 -18.32
N ALA A 28 -17.65 -0.68 -18.41
CA ALA A 28 -17.42 0.09 -19.63
C ALA A 28 -16.90 -0.76 -20.79
N THR A 29 -15.94 -1.67 -20.54
CA THR A 29 -15.40 -2.58 -21.56
C THR A 29 -16.48 -3.54 -22.08
N ILE A 30 -17.31 -4.11 -21.18
CA ILE A 30 -18.43 -4.98 -21.59
C ILE A 30 -19.43 -4.20 -22.43
N LEU A 31 -19.81 -2.99 -22.01
CA LEU A 31 -20.74 -2.15 -22.75
C LEU A 31 -20.19 -1.80 -24.14
N ALA A 32 -18.91 -1.38 -24.22
CA ALA A 32 -18.27 -1.06 -25.49
C ALA A 32 -18.23 -2.27 -26.43
N ALA A 33 -17.88 -3.46 -25.93
CA ALA A 33 -17.88 -4.70 -26.71
C ALA A 33 -19.28 -5.12 -27.20
N ARG A 34 -20.35 -4.73 -26.49
CA ARG A 34 -21.74 -5.00 -26.88
C ARG A 34 -22.29 -4.00 -27.90
N LEU A 35 -21.77 -2.77 -27.92
CA LEU A 35 -22.25 -1.68 -28.77
C LEU A 35 -21.51 -1.58 -30.11
N VAL A 36 -20.31 -2.14 -30.21
CA VAL A 36 -19.47 -2.04 -31.41
C VAL A 36 -19.40 -3.38 -32.13
N ASP A 37 -19.76 -3.40 -33.42
CA ASP A 37 -19.43 -4.50 -34.33
C ASP A 37 -17.90 -4.57 -34.46
N SER A 38 -17.30 -5.43 -33.65
CA SER A 38 -15.89 -5.35 -33.32
C SER A 38 -15.04 -6.11 -34.33
N SER A 39 -14.13 -5.38 -34.97
CA SER A 39 -13.08 -5.94 -35.80
C SER A 39 -12.13 -6.82 -34.96
N PRO A 40 -11.30 -7.68 -35.57
CA PRO A 40 -10.33 -8.48 -34.81
C PRO A 40 -9.41 -7.64 -33.92
N ALA A 41 -8.99 -6.46 -34.38
CA ALA A 41 -8.12 -5.55 -33.61
C ALA A 41 -8.82 -4.97 -32.36
N ASP A 42 -10.13 -4.71 -32.43
CA ASP A 42 -10.92 -4.24 -31.29
C ASP A 42 -11.04 -5.33 -30.23
N ARG A 43 -11.21 -6.60 -30.65
CA ARG A 43 -11.29 -7.76 -29.75
C ARG A 43 -9.99 -7.97 -28.98
N ASP A 44 -8.84 -7.82 -29.64
CA ASP A 44 -7.53 -7.91 -28.99
C ASP A 44 -7.34 -6.77 -27.96
N THR A 45 -7.76 -5.56 -28.31
CA THR A 45 -7.74 -4.41 -27.40
C THR A 45 -8.62 -4.65 -26.18
N PHE A 46 -9.86 -5.09 -26.36
CA PHE A 46 -10.77 -5.42 -25.25
C PHE A 46 -10.21 -6.55 -24.37
N THR A 47 -9.55 -7.54 -24.98
CA THR A 47 -8.90 -8.63 -24.25
C THR A 47 -7.76 -8.12 -23.38
N MET A 48 -6.87 -7.29 -23.94
CA MET A 48 -5.78 -6.67 -23.15
C MET A 48 -6.32 -5.81 -22.01
N GLN A 49 -7.36 -5.02 -22.27
CA GLN A 49 -8.03 -4.21 -21.25
C GLN A 49 -8.62 -5.07 -20.13
N LEU A 50 -9.23 -6.21 -20.48
CA LEU A 50 -9.78 -7.14 -19.50
C LEU A 50 -8.69 -7.78 -18.64
N VAL A 51 -7.56 -8.18 -19.24
CA VAL A 51 -6.40 -8.70 -18.50
C VAL A 51 -5.86 -7.66 -17.53
N PHE A 52 -5.67 -6.43 -18.00
CA PHE A 52 -5.21 -5.32 -17.17
C PHE A 52 -6.16 -5.06 -15.99
N ALA A 53 -7.47 -5.07 -16.25
CA ALA A 53 -8.48 -4.91 -15.23
C ALA A 53 -8.44 -6.06 -14.20
N LEU A 54 -8.33 -7.32 -14.63
CA LEU A 54 -8.21 -8.45 -13.71
C LEU A 54 -6.99 -8.34 -12.80
N SER A 55 -5.84 -7.92 -13.34
CA SER A 55 -4.64 -7.66 -12.53
C SER A 55 -4.87 -6.58 -11.47
N HIS A 56 -5.61 -5.52 -11.81
CA HIS A 56 -5.94 -4.45 -10.86
C HIS A 56 -6.93 -4.88 -9.78
N THR A 57 -7.86 -5.80 -10.08
CA THR A 57 -8.69 -6.44 -9.05
C THR A 57 -7.82 -7.14 -8.01
N VAL A 58 -6.81 -7.91 -8.44
CA VAL A 58 -5.91 -8.62 -7.52
C VAL A 58 -5.15 -7.63 -6.65
N VAL A 59 -4.63 -6.54 -7.22
CA VAL A 59 -3.93 -5.49 -6.46
C VAL A 59 -4.86 -4.81 -5.43
N GLY A 60 -6.08 -4.45 -5.83
CA GLY A 60 -7.07 -3.85 -4.94
C GLY A 60 -7.43 -4.77 -3.77
N LEU A 61 -7.68 -6.05 -4.04
CA LEU A 61 -7.94 -7.06 -3.01
C LEU A 61 -6.73 -7.25 -2.09
N TYR A 62 -5.52 -7.28 -2.65
CA TYR A 62 -4.29 -7.37 -1.87
C TYR A 62 -4.16 -6.21 -0.89
N PHE A 63 -4.45 -4.97 -1.30
CA PHE A 63 -4.46 -3.83 -0.38
C PHE A 63 -5.49 -3.97 0.74
N LEU A 64 -6.68 -4.51 0.47
CA LEU A 64 -7.69 -4.70 1.53
C LEU A 64 -7.28 -5.77 2.54
N ILE A 65 -6.79 -6.91 2.07
CA ILE A 65 -6.46 -8.07 2.91
C ILE A 65 -5.14 -7.83 3.65
N CYS A 66 -4.13 -7.30 2.96
CA CYS A 66 -2.77 -7.18 3.47
C CYS A 66 -2.45 -5.82 4.11
N ALA A 67 -3.42 -4.91 4.27
CA ALA A 67 -3.20 -3.58 4.83
C ALA A 67 -2.41 -3.58 6.15
N GLU A 68 -2.73 -4.51 7.05
CA GLU A 68 -2.04 -4.64 8.35
C GLU A 68 -0.62 -5.22 8.24
N GLN A 69 -0.34 -6.00 7.20
CA GLN A 69 1.00 -6.52 6.94
C GLN A 69 1.86 -5.42 6.34
N ILE A 70 1.31 -4.66 5.38
CA ILE A 70 1.95 -3.49 4.77
C ILE A 70 2.28 -2.44 5.83
N ALA A 71 1.35 -2.15 6.75
CA ALA A 71 1.58 -1.22 7.86
C ALA A 71 2.75 -1.63 8.77
N ARG A 72 2.88 -2.93 9.06
CA ARG A 72 4.00 -3.45 9.87
C ARG A 72 5.36 -3.21 9.24
N PHE A 73 5.46 -3.28 7.91
CA PHE A 73 6.71 -2.97 7.20
C PHE A 73 7.00 -1.47 7.16
N ALA A 74 5.97 -0.63 7.12
CA ALA A 74 6.13 0.82 7.15
C ALA A 74 6.57 1.35 8.54
N GLU A 75 6.31 0.61 9.62
CA GLU A 75 6.70 0.98 10.99
C GLU A 75 8.18 0.73 11.32
N VAL A 76 9.00 0.22 10.39
CA VAL A 76 10.45 0.09 10.58
C VAL A 76 11.13 1.47 10.40
N SER A 77 10.80 2.42 11.28
CA SER A 77 11.65 3.59 11.50
C SER A 77 12.50 3.31 12.75
N PRO A 78 13.81 3.02 12.60
CA PRO A 78 14.69 2.88 13.74
C PRO A 78 14.78 4.26 14.40
N ARG A 79 14.39 4.36 15.67
CA ARG A 79 14.89 5.45 16.49
C ARG A 79 16.21 4.94 17.07
N PRO A 80 17.38 5.34 16.55
CA PRO A 80 18.60 5.16 17.32
C PRO A 80 18.37 5.85 18.66
N SER A 81 18.61 5.10 19.73
CA SER A 81 18.58 5.56 21.11
C SER A 81 19.61 6.66 21.29
N ALA A 82 19.26 7.90 20.93
CA ALA A 82 20.02 9.10 21.23
C ALA A 82 19.90 9.45 22.73
N ARG A 83 20.14 8.48 23.61
CA ARG A 83 20.04 8.69 25.07
C ARG A 83 20.96 7.82 25.93
N ASP A 84 22.09 7.37 25.38
CA ASP A 84 23.19 6.78 26.17
C ASP A 84 24.50 7.59 26.12
N GLU A 85 24.54 8.78 25.52
CA GLU A 85 25.75 9.64 25.58
C GLU A 85 25.75 10.66 26.73
N SER A 86 24.61 10.86 27.41
CA SER A 86 24.53 11.82 28.52
C SER A 86 24.84 11.23 29.90
N ASP A 87 24.99 9.90 30.03
CA ASP A 87 25.33 9.23 31.30
C ASP A 87 26.82 8.86 31.42
N GLU A 88 27.56 8.76 30.30
CA GLU A 88 29.01 8.50 30.30
C GLU A 88 29.84 9.71 30.78
N SER A 89 29.29 10.93 30.68
CA SER A 89 29.96 12.18 31.02
C SER A 89 29.79 12.62 32.48
N ARG A 90 29.12 11.82 33.32
CA ARG A 90 28.81 12.14 34.73
C ARG A 90 29.58 11.34 35.78
N ARG A 91 30.54 10.48 35.41
CA ARG A 91 31.44 9.88 36.42
C ARG A 91 32.49 10.89 36.85
N PRO A 92 32.51 11.35 38.12
CA PRO A 92 33.65 12.10 38.65
C PRO A 92 34.82 11.12 38.75
N ARG A 93 35.81 11.27 37.87
CA ARG A 93 37.17 10.84 38.15
C ARG A 93 37.75 11.93 39.03
N ASP A 94 37.79 11.71 40.34
CA ASP A 94 38.80 12.27 41.24
C ASP A 94 38.54 11.74 42.65
N GLU A 95 39.38 10.81 43.09
CA GLU A 95 39.91 10.81 44.46
C GLU A 95 41.13 9.86 44.54
N PRO A 96 42.36 10.37 44.74
CA PRO A 96 43.51 9.57 45.14
C PRO A 96 43.56 9.50 46.67
N THR A 97 43.23 8.34 47.24
CA THR A 97 43.53 8.05 48.66
C THR A 97 44.96 7.59 48.80
N THR A 98 45.75 8.46 49.45
CA THR A 98 47.04 8.23 50.11
C THR A 98 47.01 7.10 51.12
#